data_AF-A0A6V7IRP0-F1
#
_entry.id   AF-A0A6V7IRP0-F1
#
_cell.length_a   1.000
_cell.length_b   1.000
_cell.length_c   1.000
_cell.angle_alpha   90.00
_cell.angle_beta   90.00
_cell.angle_gamma   90.00
#
_symmetry.space_group_name_H-M   'P 1'
#
loop_
_entity.id
_entity.type
_entity.pdbx_description
1 polymer ?
#
loop_
_entity_poly.entity_id
_entity_poly.type
_entity_poly.pdbx_seq_one_letter_code
_entity_poly.pdbx_strand_id
1 'polypeptide(L)'
;GKIYTSIEAQHDLNDMCIVPGTGMIFLANESPKMQTYYIPSLGPAPRWSGFLDTIIEELEESNFDTIYDNYKFVTDKELEELGLSHLVGTNLLRAYMHGYFMDVRLFRKARDVIKPFAFEDYKKKKIREKLNEDAKSRVHVDKLPEVNKELAFKLMDEDEGTDKKKKKKKEAGNILKDDRFKALFTNPDFQ
;
A
#
# COMPACT_ATOMS: atom_id res chain seq x y z
N GLY A 1 -52.90 9.99 -21.49
CA GLY A 1 -51.55 9.52 -21.85
C GLY A 1 -50.56 10.14 -20.90
N LYS A 2 -49.68 9.34 -20.28
CA LYS A 2 -48.54 9.87 -19.53
C LYS A 2 -47.44 10.24 -20.53
N ILE A 3 -46.81 11.39 -20.35
CA ILE A 3 -45.67 11.82 -21.16
C ILE A 3 -44.52 10.86 -20.87
N TYR A 4 -43.94 10.26 -21.90
CA TYR A 4 -42.84 9.32 -21.75
C TYR A 4 -41.49 10.04 -21.64
N THR A 5 -41.22 10.95 -22.58
CA THR A 5 -40.00 11.75 -22.60
C THR A 5 -40.27 13.08 -23.31
N SER A 6 -39.48 14.10 -22.99
CA SER A 6 -39.48 15.41 -23.66
C SER A 6 -38.08 15.66 -24.19
N ILE A 7 -37.95 15.91 -25.49
CA ILE A 7 -36.69 16.28 -26.12
C ILE A 7 -36.74 17.77 -26.42
N GLU A 8 -35.87 18.54 -25.77
CA GLU A 8 -35.73 19.97 -26.01
C GLU A 8 -34.53 20.23 -26.94
N ALA A 9 -34.81 20.81 -28.10
CA ALA A 9 -33.79 21.29 -29.03
C ALA A 9 -33.48 22.76 -28.76
N GLN A 10 -32.22 23.18 -28.94
CA GLN A 10 -31.81 24.58 -28.79
C GLN A 10 -32.31 25.49 -29.94
N HIS A 11 -32.72 24.90 -31.06
CA HIS A 11 -33.16 25.59 -32.26
C HIS A 11 -34.54 25.10 -32.66
N ASP A 12 -35.24 25.93 -33.43
CA ASP A 12 -36.57 25.60 -33.93
C ASP A 12 -36.53 24.35 -34.82
N LEU A 13 -37.55 23.51 -34.65
CA LEU A 13 -37.72 22.22 -35.31
C LEU A 13 -38.69 22.37 -36.48
N ASN A 14 -38.23 21.98 -37.67
CA ASN A 14 -39.00 22.09 -38.90
C ASN A 14 -39.75 20.79 -39.24
N ASP A 15 -39.08 19.65 -39.06
CA ASP A 15 -39.64 18.34 -39.39
C ASP A 15 -38.98 17.23 -38.55
N MET A 16 -39.68 16.10 -38.41
CA MET A 16 -39.23 14.93 -37.66
C MET A 16 -39.47 13.65 -38.45
N CYS A 17 -38.43 12.83 -38.61
CA CYS A 17 -38.48 11.53 -39.25
C CYS A 17 -38.04 10.43 -38.29
N ILE A 18 -38.86 9.40 -38.14
CA ILE A 18 -38.59 8.25 -37.27
C ILE A 18 -38.24 7.06 -38.16
N VAL A 19 -37.19 6.33 -37.80
CA VAL A 19 -36.87 5.07 -38.48
C VAL A 19 -37.78 3.96 -37.94
N PRO A 20 -38.57 3.27 -38.78
CA PRO A 20 -39.48 2.24 -38.31
C PRO A 20 -38.78 1.12 -37.56
N GLY A 21 -39.30 0.75 -36.39
CA GLY A 21 -38.80 -0.38 -35.59
C GLY A 21 -37.51 -0.10 -34.81
N THR A 22 -37.03 1.14 -34.76
CA THR A 22 -35.85 1.54 -33.98
C THR A 22 -36.15 2.74 -33.10
N GLY A 23 -35.28 3.00 -32.11
CA GLY A 23 -35.34 4.18 -31.25
C GLY A 23 -34.76 5.47 -31.86
N MET A 24 -34.46 5.48 -33.16
CA MET A 24 -33.77 6.59 -33.83
C MET A 24 -34.75 7.63 -34.41
N ILE A 25 -34.51 8.90 -34.08
CA ILE A 25 -35.30 10.04 -34.52
C ILE A 25 -34.36 11.06 -35.17
N PHE A 26 -34.67 11.45 -36.40
CA PHE A 26 -34.02 12.54 -37.12
C PHE A 26 -34.89 13.79 -37.01
N LEU A 27 -34.28 14.89 -36.61
CA LEU A 27 -34.93 16.19 -36.51
C LEU A 27 -34.23 17.19 -37.43
N ALA A 28 -35.03 17.77 -38.33
CA ALA A 28 -34.62 18.90 -39.12
C ALA A 28 -34.77 20.16 -38.26
N ASN A 29 -33.68 20.87 -38.01
CA ASN A 29 -33.65 22.12 -37.27
C ASN A 29 -33.12 23.26 -38.15
N GLU A 30 -33.21 24.50 -37.67
CA GLU A 30 -32.65 25.68 -38.38
C GLU A 30 -31.11 25.77 -38.33
N SER A 31 -30.43 24.76 -37.83
CA SER A 31 -28.97 24.74 -37.73
C SER A 31 -28.33 24.04 -38.93
N PRO A 32 -27.06 24.31 -39.26
CA PRO A 32 -26.38 23.65 -40.38
C PRO A 32 -26.19 22.13 -40.16
N LYS A 33 -26.39 21.61 -38.95
CA LYS A 33 -26.28 20.19 -38.62
C LYS A 33 -27.65 19.66 -38.17
N MET A 34 -28.19 18.68 -38.90
CA MET A 34 -29.38 17.95 -38.46
C MET A 34 -29.13 17.31 -37.09
N GLN A 35 -30.12 17.37 -36.21
CA GLN A 35 -30.07 16.72 -34.91
C GLN A 35 -30.63 15.30 -35.01
N THR A 36 -29.95 14.37 -34.36
CA THR A 36 -30.37 12.97 -34.28
C THR A 36 -30.42 12.55 -32.84
N TYR A 37 -31.56 12.04 -32.41
CA TYR A 37 -31.74 11.52 -31.08
C TYR A 37 -31.96 10.02 -31.16
N TYR A 38 -31.41 9.32 -30.17
CA TYR A 38 -31.60 7.90 -30.00
C TYR A 38 -32.13 7.63 -28.61
N ILE A 39 -33.24 6.91 -28.53
CA ILE A 39 -33.86 6.53 -27.27
C ILE A 39 -33.77 5.00 -27.15
N PRO A 40 -32.83 4.46 -26.36
CA PRO A 40 -32.60 3.02 -26.24
C PRO A 40 -33.81 2.28 -25.66
N SER A 41 -34.64 2.97 -24.87
CA SER A 41 -35.84 2.39 -24.26
C SER A 41 -37.03 2.25 -25.20
N LEU A 42 -37.03 2.90 -26.37
CA LEU A 42 -38.07 2.79 -27.39
C LEU A 42 -37.80 1.64 -28.38
N GLY A 43 -36.53 1.30 -28.61
CA GLY A 43 -36.14 0.21 -29.49
C GLY A 43 -34.65 0.23 -29.82
N PRO A 44 -34.11 -0.89 -30.35
CA PRO A 44 -32.69 -1.04 -30.64
C PRO A 44 -32.21 -0.13 -31.77
N ALA A 45 -30.90 0.04 -31.89
CA ALA A 45 -30.30 0.82 -32.96
C ALA A 45 -30.50 0.12 -34.32
N PRO A 46 -30.64 0.86 -35.43
CA PRO A 46 -30.72 0.26 -36.75
C PRO A 46 -29.45 -0.52 -37.09
N ARG A 47 -29.59 -1.52 -37.99
CA ARG A 47 -28.49 -2.44 -38.36
C ARG A 47 -27.21 -1.74 -38.83
N TRP A 48 -27.31 -0.55 -39.42
CA TRP A 48 -26.17 0.23 -39.89
C TRP A 48 -25.47 1.05 -38.77
N SER A 49 -26.08 1.15 -37.58
CA SER A 49 -25.55 1.86 -36.43
C SER A 49 -25.59 1.02 -35.15
N GLY A 50 -25.38 -0.30 -35.25
CA GLY A 50 -25.38 -1.19 -34.08
C GLY A 50 -24.34 -0.81 -33.01
N PHE A 51 -23.27 -0.10 -33.40
CA PHE A 51 -22.26 0.39 -32.47
C PHE A 51 -22.78 1.47 -31.50
N LEU A 52 -23.89 2.16 -31.82
CA LEU A 52 -24.48 3.15 -30.91
C LEU A 52 -24.97 2.49 -29.62
N ASP A 53 -25.53 1.29 -29.71
CA ASP A 53 -25.97 0.53 -28.52
C ASP A 53 -24.78 0.22 -27.62
N THR A 54 -23.64 -0.19 -28.20
CA THR A 54 -22.41 -0.45 -27.44
C THR A 54 -21.86 0.81 -26.76
N ILE A 55 -21.79 1.94 -27.47
CA ILE A 55 -21.32 3.21 -26.88
C ILE A 55 -22.22 3.64 -25.72
N ILE A 56 -23.53 3.43 -25.85
CA ILE A 56 -24.49 3.85 -24.83
C ILE A 56 -24.44 2.92 -23.63
N GLU A 57 -24.29 1.61 -23.84
CA GLU A 57 -24.07 0.65 -22.77
C GLU A 57 -22.78 0.98 -21.99
N GLU A 58 -21.69 1.30 -22.69
CA GLU A 58 -20.45 1.77 -22.05
C GLU A 58 -20.64 3.09 -21.29
N LEU A 59 -21.40 4.04 -21.86
CA LEU A 59 -21.68 5.31 -21.21
C LEU A 59 -22.57 5.12 -19.96
N GLU A 60 -23.57 4.25 -20.01
CA GLU A 60 -24.42 3.91 -18.87
C GLU A 60 -23.62 3.26 -17.75
N GLU A 61 -22.66 2.36 -18.07
CA GLU A 61 -21.78 1.75 -17.09
C GLU A 61 -20.82 2.79 -16.45
N SER A 62 -20.25 3.70 -17.24
CA SER A 62 -19.30 4.70 -16.74
C SER A 62 -19.90 5.74 -15.77
N ASN A 63 -21.21 6.00 -15.84
CA ASN A 63 -21.85 7.02 -14.99
C ASN A 63 -21.91 6.61 -13.51
N PHE A 64 -21.82 5.33 -13.17
CA PHE A 64 -21.88 4.87 -11.78
C PHE A 64 -20.54 4.98 -11.03
N ASP A 65 -19.40 4.93 -11.71
CA ASP A 65 -18.06 4.91 -11.06
C ASP A 65 -17.53 6.30 -10.68
N THR A 66 -17.87 7.34 -11.46
CA THR A 66 -17.27 8.68 -11.30
C THR A 66 -17.54 9.36 -9.94
N ILE A 67 -18.59 8.95 -9.23
CA ILE A 67 -18.98 9.56 -7.94
C ILE A 67 -18.07 9.10 -6.80
N TYR A 68 -17.42 7.94 -6.91
CA TYR A 68 -16.65 7.34 -5.83
C TYR A 68 -15.15 7.17 -6.13
N ASP A 69 -14.72 7.28 -7.39
CA ASP A 69 -13.31 7.15 -7.78
C ASP A 69 -12.34 8.05 -7.01
N ASN A 70 -12.81 9.24 -6.63
CA ASN A 70 -11.98 10.24 -5.94
C ASN A 70 -12.12 10.22 -4.42
N TYR A 71 -12.83 9.23 -3.85
CA TYR A 71 -13.02 9.11 -2.42
C TYR A 71 -12.27 7.92 -1.84
N LYS A 72 -11.55 8.16 -0.74
CA LYS A 72 -10.94 7.14 0.07
C LYS A 72 -11.75 6.92 1.34
N PHE A 73 -12.06 5.67 1.64
CA PHE A 73 -12.60 5.28 2.93
C PHE A 73 -11.52 5.42 4.01
N VAL A 74 -11.86 6.11 5.09
CA VAL A 74 -11.01 6.38 6.26
C VAL A 74 -11.77 5.94 7.50
N THR A 75 -11.13 5.13 8.34
CA THR A 75 -11.72 4.72 9.63
C THR A 75 -11.61 5.82 10.68
N ASP A 76 -12.44 5.79 11.72
CA ASP A 76 -12.38 6.77 12.82
C ASP A 76 -10.97 6.89 13.43
N LYS A 77 -10.28 5.75 13.58
CA LYS A 77 -8.90 5.69 14.09
C LYS A 77 -7.90 6.39 13.16
N GLU A 78 -8.04 6.21 11.85
CA GLU A 78 -7.17 6.88 10.87
C GLU A 78 -7.46 8.39 10.81
N LEU A 79 -8.72 8.80 11.00
CA LEU A 79 -9.08 10.21 11.05
C LEU A 79 -8.49 10.91 12.30
N GLU A 80 -8.46 10.20 13.44
CA GLU A 80 -7.79 10.63 14.67
C GLU A 80 -6.27 10.70 14.51
N GLU A 81 -5.63 9.67 13.92
CA GLU A 81 -4.18 9.71 13.60
C GLU A 81 -3.85 10.88 12.67
N LEU A 82 -4.78 11.21 11.76
CA LEU A 82 -4.64 12.33 10.85
C LEU A 82 -4.94 13.70 11.51
N GLY A 83 -5.38 13.75 12.78
CA GLY A 83 -5.77 15.00 13.42
C GLY A 83 -6.95 15.72 12.75
N LEU A 84 -7.76 15.00 11.96
CA LEU A 84 -8.88 15.54 11.18
C LEU A 84 -10.23 15.31 11.89
N SER A 85 -10.22 15.04 13.20
CA SER A 85 -11.44 14.84 14.01
C SER A 85 -12.37 16.05 13.97
N HIS A 86 -11.84 17.26 13.79
CA HIS A 86 -12.62 18.50 13.66
C HIS A 86 -13.44 18.60 12.37
N LEU A 87 -13.14 17.78 11.36
CA LEU A 87 -13.88 17.76 10.09
C LEU A 87 -15.12 16.86 10.13
N VAL A 88 -15.31 16.10 11.22
CA VAL A 88 -16.51 15.27 11.43
C VAL A 88 -17.74 16.16 11.49
N GLY A 89 -18.74 15.88 10.64
CA GLY A 89 -19.97 16.66 10.51
C GLY A 89 -19.91 17.79 9.46
N THR A 90 -18.76 18.00 8.81
CA THR A 90 -18.66 18.91 7.64
C THR A 90 -18.92 18.17 6.33
N ASN A 91 -19.29 18.91 5.27
CA ASN A 91 -19.54 18.35 3.94
C ASN A 91 -18.30 17.69 3.27
N LEU A 92 -17.12 17.79 3.90
CA LEU A 92 -15.88 17.21 3.39
C LEU A 92 -15.73 15.72 3.74
N LEU A 93 -16.49 15.24 4.73
CA LEU A 93 -16.51 13.85 5.16
C LEU A 93 -17.91 13.28 5.01
N ARG A 94 -18.06 12.24 4.21
CA ARG A 94 -19.33 11.54 4.06
C ARG A 94 -19.33 10.31 4.97
N ALA A 95 -20.14 10.35 6.02
CA ALA A 95 -20.29 9.23 6.95
C ALA A 95 -20.83 7.99 6.21
N TYR A 96 -20.19 6.84 6.43
CA TYR A 96 -20.62 5.57 5.84
C TYR A 96 -20.29 4.41 6.79
N MET A 97 -21.34 3.72 7.26
CA MET A 97 -21.30 2.57 8.18
C MET A 97 -20.51 2.82 9.49
N HIS A 98 -19.17 2.74 9.43
CA HIS A 98 -18.25 2.83 10.58
C HIS A 98 -17.00 3.69 10.28
N GLY A 99 -17.13 4.62 9.36
CA GLY A 99 -16.06 5.54 9.00
C GLY A 99 -16.56 6.63 8.07
N TYR A 100 -15.62 7.24 7.34
CA TYR A 100 -15.90 8.38 6.48
C TYR A 100 -15.26 8.20 5.11
N PHE A 101 -15.98 8.57 4.07
CA PHE A 101 -15.39 8.83 2.76
C PHE A 101 -14.84 10.26 2.72
N MET A 102 -13.56 10.37 2.38
CA MET A 102 -12.82 11.63 2.25
C MET A 102 -12.24 11.74 0.84
N ASP A 103 -12.23 12.94 0.25
CA ASP A 103 -11.54 13.17 -1.03
C ASP A 103 -10.06 12.75 -0.92
N VAL A 104 -9.59 11.91 -1.85
CA VAL A 104 -8.22 11.39 -1.92
C VAL A 104 -7.19 12.51 -1.86
N ARG A 105 -7.49 13.69 -2.41
CA ARG A 105 -6.60 14.86 -2.39
C ARG A 105 -6.40 15.40 -0.98
N LEU A 106 -7.47 15.45 -0.18
CA LEU A 106 -7.42 15.91 1.21
C LEU A 106 -6.65 14.90 2.07
N PHE A 107 -6.92 13.60 1.88
CA PHE A 107 -6.21 12.53 2.57
C PHE A 107 -4.69 12.58 2.32
N ARG A 108 -4.27 12.80 1.07
CA ARG A 108 -2.84 12.92 0.71
C ARG A 108 -2.19 14.10 1.42
N LYS A 109 -2.80 15.29 1.35
CA LYS A 109 -2.28 16.49 2.03
C LYS A 109 -2.15 16.29 3.55
N ALA A 110 -3.16 15.71 4.19
CA ALA A 110 -3.11 15.44 5.62
C ALA A 110 -2.00 14.44 5.99
N ARG A 111 -1.86 13.37 5.20
CA ARG A 111 -0.79 12.40 5.37
C ARG A 111 0.61 13.04 5.24
N ASP A 112 0.78 13.92 4.27
CA ASP A 112 2.05 14.60 4.02
C ASP A 112 2.43 15.54 5.18
N VAL A 113 1.43 16.24 5.75
CA VAL A 113 1.62 17.12 6.92
C VAL A 113 2.03 16.36 8.18
N ILE A 114 1.57 15.12 8.35
CA ILE A 114 1.75 14.34 9.58
C ILE A 114 2.98 13.45 9.53
N LYS A 115 3.38 13.05 8.32
CA LYS A 115 4.58 12.22 8.11
C LYS A 115 5.70 12.98 7.37
N PRO A 116 6.06 14.23 7.73
CA PRO A 116 7.14 14.96 7.05
C PRO A 116 8.50 14.30 7.29
N PHE A 117 8.69 13.64 8.44
CA PHE A 117 9.95 12.99 8.81
C PHE A 117 9.98 11.47 8.61
N ALA A 118 8.91 10.86 8.07
CA ALA A 118 8.85 9.40 7.95
C ALA A 118 10.01 8.81 7.12
N PHE A 119 10.47 9.55 6.10
CA PHE A 119 11.63 9.17 5.31
C PHE A 119 12.95 9.30 6.10
N GLU A 120 13.11 10.38 6.85
CA GLU A 120 14.31 10.60 7.67
C GLU A 120 14.40 9.62 8.83
N ASP A 121 13.29 9.31 9.49
CA ASP A 121 13.22 8.34 10.58
C ASP A 121 13.47 6.91 10.08
N TYR A 122 12.94 6.56 8.90
CA TYR A 122 13.26 5.29 8.25
C TYR A 122 14.76 5.19 7.94
N LYS A 123 15.37 6.27 7.42
CA LYS A 123 16.81 6.33 7.14
C LYS A 123 17.63 6.20 8.44
N LYS A 124 17.26 6.92 9.50
CA LYS A 124 17.91 6.84 10.82
C LYS A 124 17.81 5.43 11.43
N LYS A 125 16.65 4.77 11.31
CA LYS A 125 16.45 3.38 11.76
C LYS A 125 17.36 2.41 11.01
N LYS A 126 17.43 2.48 9.68
CA LYS A 126 18.35 1.64 8.90
C LYS A 126 19.82 1.89 9.20
N ILE A 127 20.21 3.14 9.46
CA ILE A 127 21.59 3.46 9.88
C ILE A 127 21.90 2.83 11.24
N ARG A 128 20.98 2.93 12.21
CA ARG A 128 21.14 2.30 13.53
C ARG A 128 21.20 0.78 13.46
N GLU A 129 20.38 0.16 12.62
CA GLU A 129 20.36 -1.29 12.42
C GLU A 129 21.70 -1.78 11.87
N LYS A 130 22.22 -1.14 10.81
CA LYS A 130 23.56 -1.44 10.27
C LYS A 130 24.66 -1.22 11.30
N LEU A 131 24.62 -0.12 12.05
CA LEU A 131 25.61 0.17 13.08
C LEU A 131 25.58 -0.87 14.21
N ASN A 132 24.41 -1.40 14.55
CA ASN A 132 24.26 -2.48 15.52
C ASN A 132 24.76 -3.83 14.98
N GLU A 133 24.56 -4.12 13.69
CA GLU A 133 25.14 -5.29 13.02
C GLU A 133 26.68 -5.22 13.02
N ASP A 134 27.24 -4.06 12.68
CA ASP A 134 28.68 -3.79 12.74
C ASP A 134 29.23 -3.83 14.17
N ALA A 135 28.44 -3.39 15.17
CA ALA A 135 28.84 -3.47 16.58
C ALA A 135 28.83 -4.92 17.12
N LYS A 136 27.85 -5.74 16.72
CA LYS A 136 27.78 -7.17 17.09
C LYS A 136 28.90 -7.99 16.47
N SER A 137 29.32 -7.66 15.24
CA SER A 137 30.44 -8.34 14.59
C SER A 137 31.80 -8.00 15.23
N ARG A 138 31.93 -6.80 15.82
CA ARG A 138 33.17 -6.32 16.44
C ARG A 138 33.38 -6.78 17.89
N VAL A 139 32.32 -7.05 18.65
CA VAL A 139 32.41 -7.36 20.09
C VAL A 139 31.86 -8.77 20.37
N HIS A 140 32.66 -9.79 20.05
CA HIS A 140 32.53 -11.11 20.64
C HIS A 140 33.46 -11.17 21.86
N VAL A 141 32.96 -10.77 23.02
CA VAL A 141 33.68 -10.96 24.28
C VAL A 141 33.31 -12.34 24.81
N ASP A 142 34.19 -13.31 24.56
CA ASP A 142 34.14 -14.60 25.24
C ASP A 142 34.36 -14.37 26.73
N LYS A 143 33.36 -14.73 27.54
CA LYS A 143 33.44 -14.59 29.00
C LYS A 143 34.51 -15.55 29.52
N LEU A 144 35.58 -15.01 30.10
CA LEU A 144 36.56 -15.83 30.82
C LEU A 144 35.89 -16.52 32.02
N PRO A 145 36.21 -17.80 32.28
CA PRO A 145 35.71 -18.53 33.45
C PRO A 145 36.24 -17.94 34.77
N GLU A 146 35.45 -18.07 35.84
CA GLU A 146 35.72 -17.43 37.14
C GLU A 146 36.88 -18.10 37.92
N VAL A 147 37.17 -19.38 37.65
CA VAL A 147 38.19 -20.20 38.34
C VAL A 147 39.27 -20.66 37.33
N ASN A 148 40.54 -20.70 37.76
CA ASN A 148 41.72 -21.02 36.92
C ASN A 148 41.97 -20.07 35.73
N LYS A 149 41.97 -18.77 36.00
CA LYS A 149 42.18 -17.68 35.01
C LYS A 149 43.51 -17.81 34.25
N GLU A 150 44.59 -18.19 34.91
CA GLU A 150 45.93 -18.31 34.29
C GLU A 150 46.03 -19.48 33.31
N LEU A 151 45.41 -20.62 33.64
CA LEU A 151 45.35 -21.78 32.75
C LEU A 151 44.45 -21.50 31.56
N ALA A 152 43.29 -20.87 31.78
CA ALA A 152 42.40 -20.44 30.71
C ALA A 152 43.08 -19.42 29.76
N PHE A 153 43.89 -18.50 30.28
CA PHE A 153 44.64 -17.52 29.49
C PHE A 153 45.72 -18.19 28.62
N LYS A 154 46.53 -19.11 29.20
CA LYS A 154 47.52 -19.88 28.44
C LYS A 154 46.90 -20.73 27.34
N LEU A 155 45.73 -21.32 27.61
CA LEU A 155 44.98 -22.12 26.64
C LEU A 155 44.37 -21.27 25.51
N MET A 156 43.94 -20.04 25.80
CA MET A 156 43.49 -19.09 24.77
C MET A 156 44.66 -18.55 23.92
N ASP A 157 45.80 -18.21 24.54
CA ASP A 157 47.01 -17.76 23.84
C ASP A 157 47.60 -18.86 22.92
N GLU A 158 47.57 -20.13 23.35
CA GLU A 158 48.00 -21.27 22.53
C GLU A 158 47.08 -21.53 21.33
N ASP A 159 45.77 -21.26 21.46
CA ASP A 159 44.78 -21.37 20.38
C ASP A 159 44.90 -20.21 19.36
N GLU A 160 45.19 -18.98 19.80
CA GLU A 160 45.39 -17.83 18.91
C GLU A 160 46.75 -17.85 18.17
N GLY A 161 47.79 -18.44 18.76
CA GLY A 161 49.17 -18.40 18.27
C GLY A 161 49.58 -19.39 17.16
N THR A 162 48.68 -20.18 16.56
CA THR A 162 49.09 -21.25 15.62
C THR A 162 48.77 -21.00 14.14
N ASP A 163 49.66 -20.23 13.52
CA ASP A 163 49.97 -20.29 12.08
C ASP A 163 50.27 -21.73 11.63
N LYS A 164 49.33 -22.31 10.86
CA LYS A 164 49.47 -23.26 9.73
C LYS A 164 50.38 -24.51 9.81
N LYS A 165 51.13 -24.82 10.88
CA LYS A 165 52.10 -25.95 10.90
C LYS A 165 51.80 -27.16 11.79
N LYS A 166 50.67 -27.26 12.48
CA LYS A 166 50.31 -28.45 13.28
C LYS A 166 48.91 -29.00 12.99
N LYS A 167 48.65 -29.39 11.74
CA LYS A 167 47.41 -30.13 11.37
C LYS A 167 47.37 -31.61 11.84
N LYS A 168 48.38 -32.08 12.59
CA LYS A 168 48.45 -33.46 13.14
C LYS A 168 48.22 -33.58 14.66
N LYS A 169 47.81 -32.51 15.34
CA LYS A 169 47.51 -32.52 16.79
C LYS A 169 46.11 -31.98 17.13
N LYS A 170 45.17 -32.03 16.18
CA LYS A 170 43.79 -31.51 16.30
C LYS A 170 42.80 -32.42 17.04
N GLU A 171 43.29 -33.49 17.67
CA GLU A 171 42.47 -34.42 18.49
C GLU A 171 42.75 -34.32 20.00
N ALA A 172 43.67 -33.45 20.43
CA ALA A 172 43.65 -32.98 21.82
C ALA A 172 42.59 -31.89 21.89
N GLY A 173 41.35 -32.31 22.13
CA GLY A 173 40.15 -31.48 22.11
C GLY A 173 40.34 -30.18 22.90
N ASN A 174 39.69 -29.13 22.42
CA ASN A 174 39.65 -27.80 23.02
C ASN A 174 39.19 -27.93 24.48
N ILE A 175 40.13 -28.03 25.44
CA ILE A 175 39.90 -28.43 26.85
C ILE A 175 38.91 -27.47 27.53
N LEU A 176 38.85 -26.23 27.03
CA LEU A 176 37.93 -25.19 27.46
C LEU A 176 36.46 -25.50 27.11
N LYS A 177 36.20 -26.32 26.07
CA LYS A 177 34.86 -26.69 25.56
C LYS A 177 34.47 -28.14 25.83
N ASP A 178 35.35 -28.95 26.43
CA ASP A 178 35.09 -30.36 26.74
C ASP A 178 34.33 -30.49 28.07
N ASP A 179 33.13 -31.09 28.03
CA ASP A 179 32.26 -31.28 29.18
C ASP A 179 32.93 -32.05 30.33
N ARG A 180 33.94 -32.88 30.04
CA ARG A 180 34.69 -33.64 31.07
C ARG A 180 35.58 -32.76 31.94
N PHE A 181 36.01 -31.60 31.42
CA PHE A 181 36.93 -30.68 32.10
C PHE A 181 36.24 -29.42 32.62
N LYS A 182 34.92 -29.32 32.46
CA LYS A 182 34.09 -28.21 32.98
C LYS A 182 34.25 -28.01 34.49
N ALA A 183 34.51 -29.08 35.24
CA ALA A 183 34.76 -29.03 36.68
C ALA A 183 36.04 -28.23 37.05
N LEU A 184 37.06 -28.18 36.19
CA LEU A 184 38.31 -27.44 36.44
C LEU A 184 38.14 -25.91 36.38
N PHE A 185 37.08 -25.45 35.71
CA PHE A 185 36.79 -24.02 35.46
C PHE A 185 35.57 -23.51 36.24
N THR A 186 34.89 -24.39 37.00
CA THR A 186 33.67 -24.06 37.75
C THR A 186 33.74 -24.43 39.24
N ASN A 187 34.57 -25.40 39.63
CA ASN A 187 34.66 -25.82 41.02
C ASN A 187 35.77 -25.02 41.77
N PRO A 188 35.43 -24.29 42.87
CA PRO A 188 36.40 -23.50 43.65
C PRO A 188 37.50 -24.32 44.32
N ASP A 189 37.37 -25.65 44.43
CA ASP A 189 38.40 -26.53 44.99
C ASP A 189 39.69 -26.61 44.13
N PHE A 190 39.65 -26.14 42.88
CA PHE A 190 40.78 -26.17 41.94
C PHE A 190 41.52 -24.83 41.81
N GLN A 191 41.37 -23.92 42.78
CA GLN A 191 42.02 -22.61 42.80
C GLN A 191 43.54 -22.68 43.02
#